data_AF-A0A183F5Y6-F1
#
_entry.id   AF-A0A183F5Y6-F1
#
_cell.length_a   1.000
_cell.length_b   1.000
_cell.length_c   1.000
_cell.angle_alpha   90.00
_cell.angle_beta   90.00
_cell.angle_gamma   90.00
#
_symmetry.space_group_name_H-M   'P 1'
#
loop_
_entity.id
_entity.type
_entity.pdbx_description
1 polymer ?
#
loop_
_entity_poly.entity_id
_entity_poly.type
_entity_poly.pdbx_seq_one_letter_code
_entity_poly.pdbx_strand_id
1 'polypeptide(L)'
;MCMVLQPLGIKPVAFDPTRHEHVIEGGFCNICQIHVKEKTKHCRRCNFCVEVFDHHCIWLNNCIGKKNYRLFVLLLCSIVLLAGGETVLGLLQVLFWISEPDTMSHRAAHILPFDVPMWVYLLTSFATFSAHLAITATTAHLLQFHAKLCEWSRQLTSPKSRPFVYSRNSVAAHQASLTVRSVVHSDRG
;
A
#
# COMPACT_ATOMS: atom_id res chain seq x y z
N MET A 1 -7.88 10.04 -11.35
CA MET A 1 -8.35 8.69 -11.73
C MET A 1 -7.60 8.29 -13.00
N CYS A 2 -6.44 7.64 -12.89
CA CYS A 2 -5.58 7.38 -14.06
C CYS A 2 -6.00 6.06 -14.71
N MET A 3 -7.13 6.13 -15.42
CA MET A 3 -7.64 5.11 -16.31
C MET A 3 -6.72 5.11 -17.55
N VAL A 4 -5.61 4.38 -17.49
CA VAL A 4 -4.93 3.99 -18.73
C VAL A 4 -5.89 3.00 -19.38
N LEU A 5 -6.60 3.53 -20.37
CA LEU A 5 -7.43 2.82 -21.33
C LEU A 5 -6.82 1.45 -21.62
N GLN A 6 -7.43 0.38 -21.12
CA GLN A 6 -7.50 -0.82 -21.94
C GLN A 6 -8.36 -0.40 -23.14
N PRO A 7 -7.83 -0.37 -24.37
CA PRO A 7 -8.68 -0.09 -25.51
C PRO A 7 -9.72 -1.21 -25.58
N LEU A 8 -10.99 -0.80 -25.56
CA LEU A 8 -12.18 -1.47 -26.05
C LEU A 8 -12.02 -2.98 -26.33
N GLY A 9 -12.39 -3.84 -25.37
CA GLY A 9 -12.80 -5.22 -25.65
C GLY A 9 -11.71 -6.28 -25.84
N ILE A 10 -10.42 -5.96 -25.70
CA ILE A 10 -9.36 -6.97 -25.77
C ILE A 10 -9.30 -7.75 -24.44
N LYS A 11 -9.72 -9.03 -24.45
CA LYS A 11 -9.50 -9.92 -23.30
C LYS A 11 -7.99 -10.08 -23.09
N PRO A 12 -7.49 -9.97 -21.84
CA PRO A 12 -6.07 -10.17 -21.55
C PRO A 12 -5.63 -11.55 -22.04
N VAL A 13 -4.48 -11.59 -22.72
CA VAL A 13 -3.85 -12.86 -23.08
C VAL A 13 -3.50 -13.59 -21.79
N ALA A 14 -3.88 -14.86 -21.68
CA ALA A 14 -3.50 -15.67 -20.53
C ALA A 14 -1.98 -15.79 -20.49
N PHE A 15 -1.38 -15.63 -19.31
CA PHE A 15 0.05 -15.82 -19.14
C PHE A 15 0.40 -17.30 -19.36
N ASP A 16 1.32 -17.56 -20.29
CA ASP A 16 1.84 -18.90 -20.58
C ASP A 16 3.22 -19.08 -19.92
N PRO A 17 3.31 -19.82 -18.80
CA PRO A 17 4.56 -20.03 -18.07
C PRO A 17 5.54 -20.95 -18.82
N THR A 18 5.13 -21.61 -19.91
CA THR A 18 6.04 -22.44 -20.73
C THR A 18 6.89 -21.61 -21.68
N ARG A 19 6.42 -20.40 -22.01
CA ARG A 19 7.09 -19.46 -22.93
C ARG A 19 7.84 -18.35 -22.22
N HIS A 20 7.36 -17.97 -21.04
CA HIS A 20 7.90 -16.87 -20.25
C HIS A 20 8.07 -17.33 -18.80
N GLU A 21 9.25 -17.10 -18.24
CA GLU A 21 9.52 -17.34 -16.82
C GLU A 21 8.77 -16.33 -15.94
N HIS A 22 8.64 -15.09 -16.43
CA HIS A 22 8.02 -13.99 -15.70
C HIS A 22 7.00 -13.21 -16.55
N VAL A 23 6.00 -12.63 -15.87
CA VAL A 23 4.97 -11.79 -16.51
C VAL A 23 5.58 -10.55 -17.16
N ILE A 24 6.67 -10.04 -16.60
CA ILE A 24 7.43 -8.91 -17.15
C ILE A 24 8.88 -9.35 -17.33
N GLU A 25 9.36 -9.31 -18.57
CA GLU A 25 10.72 -9.71 -18.97
C GLU A 25 11.31 -8.62 -19.85
N GLY A 26 12.57 -8.22 -19.62
CA GLY A 26 13.23 -7.19 -20.43
C GLY A 26 12.51 -5.82 -20.45
N GLY A 27 11.67 -5.53 -19.46
CA GLY A 27 10.84 -4.31 -19.45
C GLY A 27 9.61 -4.41 -20.36
N PHE A 28 9.16 -5.60 -20.72
CA PHE A 28 7.95 -5.85 -21.50
C PHE A 28 6.98 -6.73 -20.73
N CYS A 29 5.69 -6.37 -20.68
CA CYS A 29 4.65 -7.19 -20.04
C CYS A 29 4.01 -8.14 -21.04
N ASN A 30 4.15 -9.45 -20.81
CA ASN A 30 3.65 -10.52 -21.68
C ASN A 30 2.11 -10.71 -21.60
N ILE A 31 1.43 -10.10 -20.63
CA ILE A 31 -0.04 -10.12 -20.52
C ILE A 31 -0.65 -8.89 -21.22
N CYS A 32 -0.15 -7.70 -20.88
CA CYS A 32 -0.64 -6.44 -21.44
C CYS A 32 -0.08 -6.16 -22.84
N GLN A 33 0.98 -6.86 -23.26
CA GLN A 33 1.67 -6.68 -24.54
C GLN A 33 2.19 -5.24 -24.73
N ILE A 34 2.79 -4.67 -23.68
CA ILE A 34 3.34 -3.30 -23.68
C ILE A 34 4.72 -3.25 -23.02
N HIS A 35 5.55 -2.31 -23.47
CA HIS A 35 6.76 -1.93 -22.74
C HIS A 35 6.40 -1.16 -21.47
N VAL A 36 7.06 -1.47 -20.37
CA VAL A 36 6.83 -0.91 -19.05
C VAL A 36 8.10 -0.29 -18.49
N LYS A 37 7.94 0.68 -17.59
CA LYS A 37 9.06 1.30 -16.90
C LYS A 37 9.62 0.38 -15.82
N GLU A 38 10.84 0.69 -15.37
CA GLU A 38 11.47 0.01 -14.24
C GLU A 38 10.53 -0.01 -13.01
N LYS A 39 10.55 -1.11 -12.26
CA LYS A 39 9.73 -1.35 -11.06
C LYS A 39 8.21 -1.42 -11.30
N THR A 40 7.78 -1.52 -12.55
CA THR A 40 6.38 -1.82 -12.88
C THR A 40 6.06 -3.27 -12.55
N LYS A 41 4.86 -3.54 -12.04
CA LYS A 41 4.32 -4.90 -11.91
C LYS A 41 2.92 -4.98 -12.52
N HIS A 42 2.56 -6.15 -13.04
CA HIS A 42 1.19 -6.44 -13.49
C HIS A 42 0.34 -6.88 -12.30
N CYS A 43 -0.74 -6.17 -12.02
CA CYS A 43 -1.70 -6.63 -11.03
C CYS A 43 -2.69 -7.59 -11.69
N ARG A 44 -2.66 -8.88 -11.33
CA ARG A 44 -3.60 -9.87 -11.88
C ARG A 44 -5.06 -9.54 -11.58
N ARG A 45 -5.34 -8.99 -10.39
CA ARG A 45 -6.71 -8.67 -9.95
C ARG A 45 -7.33 -7.52 -10.75
N CYS A 46 -6.54 -6.48 -10.98
CA CYS A 46 -6.95 -5.32 -11.77
C CYS A 46 -6.71 -5.49 -13.26
N ASN A 47 -5.90 -6.47 -13.65
CA ASN A 47 -5.51 -6.78 -15.00
C ASN A 47 -4.84 -5.63 -15.77
N PHE A 48 -4.00 -4.85 -15.08
CA PHE A 48 -3.17 -3.82 -15.70
C PHE A 48 -1.83 -3.65 -14.98
N CYS A 49 -0.87 -3.07 -15.70
CA CYS A 49 0.45 -2.72 -15.21
C CYS A 49 0.45 -1.43 -14.38
N VAL A 50 1.13 -1.45 -13.24
CA VAL A 50 1.21 -0.33 -12.30
C VAL A 50 2.67 0.05 -12.06
N GLU A 51 3.03 1.29 -12.36
CA GLU A 51 4.38 1.83 -12.13
C GLU A 51 4.69 1.91 -10.62
N VAL A 52 5.89 1.45 -10.22
CA VAL A 52 6.33 1.38 -8.82
C VAL A 52 5.22 0.77 -7.96
N PHE A 53 4.81 -0.44 -8.34
CA PHE A 53 3.71 -1.14 -7.69
C PHE A 53 4.06 -1.47 -6.25
N ASP A 54 3.19 -1.07 -5.33
CA ASP A 54 3.27 -1.41 -3.91
C ASP A 54 2.38 -2.64 -3.66
N HIS A 55 1.05 -2.45 -3.70
CA HIS A 55 0.09 -3.52 -3.48
C HIS A 55 -1.25 -3.24 -4.17
N HIS A 56 -2.09 -4.28 -4.26
CA HIS A 56 -3.50 -4.10 -4.56
C HIS A 56 -4.27 -3.99 -3.25
N CYS A 57 -4.82 -2.81 -2.97
CA CYS A 57 -5.59 -2.57 -1.75
C CYS A 57 -7.03 -3.03 -1.94
N ILE A 58 -7.43 -4.08 -1.24
CA ILE A 58 -8.81 -4.61 -1.29
C ILE A 58 -9.82 -3.59 -0.76
N TRP A 59 -9.43 -2.78 0.23
CA TRP A 59 -10.30 -1.80 0.89
C TRP A 59 -10.64 -0.62 -0.02
N LEU A 60 -9.68 -0.23 -0.86
CA LEU A 60 -9.88 0.83 -1.85
C LEU A 60 -10.31 0.28 -3.22
N ASN A 61 -10.38 -1.06 -3.33
CA ASN A 61 -10.57 -1.78 -4.58
C ASN A 61 -9.69 -1.21 -5.72
N ASN A 62 -8.44 -0.89 -5.40
CA ASN A 62 -7.55 -0.15 -6.28
C ASN A 62 -6.08 -0.51 -6.01
N CYS A 63 -5.26 -0.43 -7.05
CA CYS A 63 -3.81 -0.60 -6.92
C CYS A 63 -3.17 0.66 -6.32
N ILE A 64 -2.27 0.46 -5.36
CA ILE A 64 -1.40 1.49 -4.81
C ILE A 64 -0.04 1.40 -5.51
N GLY A 65 0.41 2.52 -6.06
CA GLY A 65 1.70 2.63 -6.73
C GLY A 65 2.09 4.09 -6.91
N LYS A 66 3.03 4.37 -7.81
CA LYS A 66 3.65 5.70 -7.96
C LYS A 66 2.66 6.87 -7.99
N LYS A 67 1.57 6.72 -8.74
CA LYS A 67 0.62 7.82 -9.03
C LYS A 67 -0.25 8.21 -7.83
N ASN A 68 -0.51 7.30 -6.91
CA ASN A 68 -1.44 7.52 -5.79
C ASN A 68 -0.84 7.22 -4.41
N TYR A 69 0.43 6.81 -4.32
CA TYR A 69 1.08 6.50 -3.04
C TYR A 69 1.00 7.65 -2.02
N ARG A 70 1.22 8.90 -2.47
CA ARG A 70 1.10 10.08 -1.59
C ARG A 70 -0.32 10.25 -1.02
N LEU A 71 -1.33 10.06 -1.87
CA LEU A 71 -2.73 10.14 -1.45
C LEU A 71 -3.10 9.01 -0.50
N PHE A 72 -2.56 7.81 -0.71
CA PHE A 72 -2.72 6.67 0.20
C PHE A 72 -2.12 6.96 1.59
N VAL A 73 -0.90 7.51 1.66
CA VAL A 73 -0.29 7.90 2.95
C VAL A 73 -1.10 9.01 3.63
N LEU A 74 -1.56 10.02 2.89
CA LEU A 74 -2.44 11.06 3.43
C LEU A 74 -3.75 10.49 3.98
N LEU A 75 -4.37 9.53 3.27
CA LEU A 75 -5.54 8.82 3.74
C LEU A 75 -5.27 8.10 5.07
N LEU A 76 -4.15 7.38 5.19
CA LEU A 76 -3.76 6.73 6.45
C LEU A 76 -3.59 7.74 7.59
N CYS A 77 -2.91 8.86 7.34
CA CYS A 77 -2.76 9.93 8.34
C CYS A 77 -4.13 10.48 8.79
N SER A 78 -5.03 10.77 7.84
CA SER A 78 -6.37 11.28 8.16
C SER A 78 -7.17 10.28 8.99
N ILE A 79 -7.10 8.98 8.68
CA ILE A 79 -7.79 7.94 9.45
C ILE A 79 -7.24 7.87 10.87
N VAL A 80 -5.92 7.91 11.07
CA VAL A 80 -5.31 7.89 12.40
C VAL A 80 -5.73 9.11 13.22
N LEU A 81 -5.78 10.30 12.62
CA LEU A 81 -6.21 11.52 13.31
C LEU A 81 -7.68 11.48 13.71
N LEU A 82 -8.56 11.07 12.79
CA LEU A 82 -10.00 11.00 13.05
C LEU A 82 -10.32 9.92 14.09
N ALA A 83 -9.82 8.70 13.90
CA ALA A 83 -10.04 7.59 14.83
C ALA A 83 -9.41 7.88 16.21
N GLY A 84 -8.25 8.55 16.24
CA GLY A 84 -7.64 9.02 17.48
C GLY A 84 -8.51 10.05 18.21
N GLY A 85 -9.07 11.02 17.49
CA GLY A 85 -10.02 11.99 18.03
C GLY A 85 -11.28 11.32 18.59
N GLU A 86 -11.87 10.38 17.85
CA GLU A 86 -13.03 9.60 18.28
C GLU A 86 -12.72 8.73 19.51
N THR A 87 -11.51 8.17 19.58
CA THR A 87 -11.05 7.41 20.75
C THR A 87 -10.99 8.30 22.00
N VAL A 88 -10.48 9.54 21.87
CA VAL A 88 -10.46 10.51 22.99
C VAL A 88 -11.87 10.90 23.40
N LEU A 89 -12.75 11.22 22.44
CA LEU A 89 -14.14 11.55 22.73
C LEU A 89 -14.89 10.38 23.38
N GLY A 90 -14.66 9.15 22.91
CA GLY A 90 -15.23 7.94 23.51
C GLY A 90 -14.76 7.72 24.95
N LEU A 91 -13.49 7.98 25.24
CA LEU A 91 -12.97 7.95 26.62
C LEU A 91 -13.67 8.99 27.50
N LEU A 92 -13.74 10.24 27.02
CA LEU A 92 -14.42 11.32 27.75
C LEU A 92 -15.90 10.99 28.02
N GLN A 93 -16.58 10.41 27.03
CA GLN A 93 -17.97 9.96 27.18
C GLN A 93 -18.09 8.90 28.28
N VAL A 94 -17.25 7.86 28.28
CA VAL A 94 -17.26 6.82 29.33
C VAL A 94 -16.99 7.42 30.71
N LEU A 95 -15.99 8.31 30.82
CA LEU A 95 -15.68 8.97 32.09
C LEU A 95 -16.85 9.81 32.59
N PHE A 96 -17.53 10.53 31.69
CA PHE A 96 -18.68 11.36 32.04
C PHE A 96 -19.89 10.52 32.50
N TRP A 97 -20.15 9.37 31.88
CA TRP A 97 -21.17 8.41 32.34
C TRP A 97 -20.90 7.89 33.76
N ILE A 98 -19.63 7.71 34.13
CA ILE A 98 -19.23 7.23 35.45
C ILE A 98 -19.30 8.37 36.49
N SER A 99 -18.91 9.58 36.11
CA SER A 99 -18.87 10.72 37.04
C SER A 99 -20.24 11.35 37.29
N GLU A 100 -21.09 11.42 36.26
CA GLU A 100 -22.41 12.08 36.32
C GLU A 100 -23.53 11.21 35.72
N PRO A 101 -23.83 10.04 36.32
CA PRO A 101 -24.80 9.09 35.77
C PRO A 101 -26.22 9.64 35.70
N ASP A 102 -26.66 10.44 36.68
CA ASP A 102 -28.01 11.02 36.72
C ASP A 102 -28.20 12.09 35.63
N THR A 103 -27.22 12.99 35.47
CA THR A 103 -27.22 14.01 34.41
C THR A 103 -27.30 13.36 33.03
N MET A 104 -26.51 12.30 32.81
CA MET A 104 -26.47 11.59 31.53
C MET A 104 -27.74 10.80 31.24
N SER A 105 -28.25 10.04 32.22
CA SER A 105 -29.49 9.29 32.07
C SER A 105 -30.69 10.20 31.79
N HIS A 106 -30.79 11.35 32.47
CA HIS A 106 -31.83 12.35 32.20
C HIS A 106 -31.72 12.93 30.77
N ARG A 107 -30.50 13.25 30.32
CA ARG A 107 -30.28 13.71 28.93
C ARG A 107 -30.65 12.63 27.91
N ALA A 108 -30.32 11.37 28.19
CA ALA A 108 -30.64 10.26 27.31
C ALA A 108 -32.16 9.97 27.24
N ALA A 109 -32.88 10.14 28.34
CA ALA A 109 -34.34 9.99 28.40
C ALA A 109 -35.09 11.02 27.53
N HIS A 110 -34.49 12.18 27.22
CA HIS A 110 -35.06 13.13 26.26
C HIS A 110 -34.86 12.71 24.80
N ILE A 111 -33.95 11.79 24.52
CA ILE A 111 -33.59 11.35 23.16
C ILE A 111 -34.29 10.04 22.80
N LEU A 112 -34.38 9.12 23.77
CA LEU A 112 -34.96 7.79 23.55
C LEU A 112 -36.37 7.69 24.15
N PRO A 113 -37.33 7.06 23.44
CA PRO A 113 -38.72 6.95 23.90
C PRO A 113 -38.93 5.83 24.93
N PHE A 114 -37.87 5.20 25.44
CA PHE A 114 -37.94 4.11 26.42
C PHE A 114 -36.77 4.18 27.40
N ASP A 115 -37.00 3.68 28.62
CA ASP A 115 -35.98 3.61 29.65
C ASP A 115 -34.94 2.54 29.32
N VAL A 116 -33.69 2.97 29.15
CA VAL A 116 -32.55 2.09 28.93
C VAL A 116 -31.74 2.02 30.22
N PRO A 117 -31.45 0.82 30.74
CA PRO A 117 -30.68 0.71 31.97
C PRO A 117 -29.24 1.18 31.76
N MET A 118 -28.67 1.85 32.76
CA MET A 118 -27.34 2.48 32.71
C MET A 118 -26.22 1.54 32.21
N TRP A 119 -26.27 0.27 32.58
CA TRP A 119 -25.26 -0.71 32.17
C TRP A 119 -25.21 -0.92 30.65
N VAL A 120 -26.32 -0.73 29.92
CA VAL A 120 -26.35 -0.83 28.46
C VAL A 120 -25.58 0.33 27.83
N TYR A 121 -25.75 1.56 28.35
CA TYR A 121 -24.98 2.71 27.88
C TYR A 121 -23.48 2.56 28.14
N LEU A 122 -23.11 2.08 29.33
CA LEU A 122 -21.72 1.80 29.67
C LEU A 122 -21.12 0.70 28.79
N LEU A 123 -21.86 -0.39 28.57
CA LEU A 123 -21.43 -1.49 27.72
C LEU A 123 -21.21 -1.04 26.27
N THR A 124 -22.18 -0.32 25.71
CA THR A 124 -22.10 0.21 24.34
C THR A 124 -21.01 1.27 24.19
N SER A 125 -20.83 2.16 25.17
CA SER A 125 -19.75 3.16 25.18
C SER A 125 -18.38 2.50 25.30
N PHE A 126 -18.23 1.47 26.13
CA PHE A 126 -16.97 0.73 26.26
C PHE A 126 -16.64 -0.06 25.00
N ALA A 127 -17.63 -0.73 24.39
CA ALA A 127 -17.45 -1.49 23.15
C ALA A 127 -17.05 -0.56 21.99
N THR A 128 -17.72 0.58 21.85
CA THR A 128 -17.38 1.58 20.83
C THR A 128 -15.99 2.17 21.07
N PHE A 129 -15.65 2.58 22.31
CA PHE A 129 -14.30 3.04 22.64
C PHE A 129 -13.23 2.00 22.28
N SER A 130 -13.44 0.74 22.66
CA SER A 130 -12.51 -0.37 22.38
C SER A 130 -12.32 -0.59 20.88
N ALA A 131 -13.38 -0.49 20.09
CA ALA A 131 -13.33 -0.61 18.63
C ALA A 131 -12.50 0.53 18.00
N HIS A 132 -12.76 1.79 18.38
CA HIS A 132 -12.01 2.94 17.85
C HIS A 132 -10.53 2.90 18.27
N LEU A 133 -10.25 2.45 19.50
CA LEU A 133 -8.88 2.24 19.95
C LEU A 133 -8.15 1.19 19.11
N ALA A 134 -8.80 0.06 18.81
CA ALA A 134 -8.22 -0.98 17.96
C ALA A 134 -7.98 -0.49 16.52
N ILE A 135 -8.93 0.26 15.94
CA ILE A 135 -8.77 0.88 14.61
C ILE A 135 -7.59 1.85 14.63
N THR A 136 -7.51 2.73 15.64
CA THR A 136 -6.43 3.71 15.79
C THR A 136 -5.07 3.01 15.90
N ALA A 137 -4.97 1.98 16.73
CA ALA A 137 -3.74 1.24 16.93
C ALA A 137 -3.27 0.50 15.66
N THR A 138 -4.17 -0.19 14.99
CA THR A 138 -3.84 -0.95 13.76
C THR A 138 -3.46 -0.03 12.60
N THR A 139 -4.17 1.09 12.42
CA THR A 139 -3.86 2.09 11.38
C THR A 139 -2.58 2.87 11.69
N ALA A 140 -2.32 3.19 12.95
CA ALA A 140 -1.06 3.80 13.37
C ALA A 140 0.13 2.84 13.13
N HIS A 141 -0.02 1.55 13.42
CA HIS A 141 1.00 0.55 13.13
C HIS A 141 1.29 0.44 11.63
N LEU A 142 0.25 0.44 10.78
CA LEU A 142 0.41 0.47 9.33
C LEU A 142 1.16 1.73 8.88
N LEU A 143 0.80 2.90 9.41
CA LEU A 143 1.48 4.16 9.09
C LEU A 143 2.96 4.13 9.52
N GLN A 144 3.27 3.57 10.70
CA GLN A 144 4.64 3.38 11.16
C GLN A 144 5.46 2.47 10.24
N PHE A 145 4.85 1.38 9.77
CA PHE A 145 5.49 0.51 8.78
C PHE A 145 5.84 1.27 7.50
N HIS A 146 4.92 2.08 6.97
CA HIS A 146 5.19 2.91 5.80
C HIS A 146 6.26 3.99 6.04
N ALA A 147 6.28 4.60 7.24
CA ALA A 147 7.32 5.56 7.61
C ALA A 147 8.72 4.90 7.63
N LYS A 148 8.83 3.69 8.20
CA LYS A 148 10.07 2.90 8.20
C LYS A 148 10.51 2.51 6.79
N LEU A 149 9.59 2.12 5.91
CA LEU A 149 9.92 1.85 4.51
C LEU A 149 10.47 3.09 3.79
N CYS A 150 9.90 4.26 4.06
CA CYS A 150 10.39 5.52 3.48
C CYS A 150 11.78 5.89 4.00
N GLU A 151 12.06 5.64 5.27
CA GLU A 151 13.39 5.82 5.84
C GLU A 151 14.41 4.85 5.24
N TRP A 152 14.09 3.56 5.22
CA TRP A 152 14.96 2.54 4.63
C TRP A 152 15.22 2.79 3.14
N SER A 153 14.20 3.21 2.39
CA SER A 153 14.38 3.61 0.99
C SER A 153 15.30 4.82 0.82
N ARG A 154 15.24 5.81 1.73
CA ARG A 154 16.20 6.94 1.75
C ARG A 154 17.61 6.46 2.07
N GLN A 155 17.76 5.50 2.99
CA GLN A 155 19.06 4.93 3.32
C GLN A 155 19.67 4.20 2.11
N LEU A 156 18.91 3.39 1.37
CA LEU A 156 19.42 2.71 0.17
C LEU A 156 19.81 3.64 -0.98
N THR A 157 19.19 4.81 -1.05
CA THR A 157 19.51 5.82 -2.07
C THR A 157 20.62 6.77 -1.62
N SER A 158 21.01 6.74 -0.34
CA SER A 158 22.10 7.53 0.22
C SER A 158 23.44 7.18 -0.44
N PRO A 159 24.28 8.17 -0.79
CA PRO A 159 25.61 7.91 -1.32
C PRO A 159 26.52 7.12 -0.36
N LYS A 160 26.30 7.24 0.96
CA LYS A 160 27.15 6.63 2.00
C LYS A 160 26.89 5.14 2.23
N SER A 161 25.74 4.62 1.80
CA SER A 161 25.33 3.22 2.02
C SER A 161 25.63 2.33 0.82
N ARG A 162 26.16 2.87 -0.30
CA ARG A 162 26.63 2.07 -1.42
C ARG A 162 27.79 1.22 -0.90
N PRO A 163 27.63 -0.10 -0.71
CA PRO A 163 28.80 -0.95 -0.65
C PRO A 163 29.51 -0.73 -1.99
N PHE A 164 30.84 -0.64 -1.95
CA PHE A 164 31.69 -0.53 -3.12
C PHE A 164 31.22 -1.51 -4.21
N VAL A 165 30.52 -0.96 -5.21
CA VAL A 165 30.47 -1.43 -6.60
C VAL A 165 30.13 -2.93 -6.77
N TYR A 166 28.84 -3.27 -6.91
CA TYR A 166 28.50 -4.16 -8.04
C TYR A 166 28.28 -3.26 -9.25
N SER A 167 29.40 -3.00 -9.92
CA SER A 167 29.46 -2.17 -11.12
C SER A 167 28.45 -2.71 -12.12
N ARG A 168 27.70 -1.77 -12.71
CA ARG A 168 26.87 -1.95 -13.90
C ARG A 168 27.63 -2.47 -15.13
N ASN A 169 28.88 -2.89 -14.99
CA ASN A 169 29.73 -3.38 -16.06
C ASN A 169 29.90 -4.91 -16.08
N SER A 170 29.33 -5.71 -15.17
CA SER A 170 29.55 -7.18 -15.27
C SER A 170 28.76 -7.84 -16.41
N VAL A 171 27.59 -7.31 -16.81
CA VAL A 171 26.86 -7.82 -17.99
C VAL A 171 27.43 -7.25 -19.29
N ALA A 172 27.81 -5.95 -19.29
CA ALA A 172 28.43 -5.31 -20.44
C ALA A 172 29.86 -5.83 -20.72
N ALA A 173 30.64 -6.16 -19.69
CA ALA A 173 31.98 -6.74 -19.85
C ALA A 173 31.94 -8.20 -20.32
N HIS A 174 30.91 -8.97 -19.94
CA HIS A 174 30.77 -10.34 -20.40
C HIS A 174 30.33 -10.42 -21.87
N GLN A 175 29.53 -9.46 -22.35
CA GLN A 175 29.21 -9.32 -23.77
C GLN A 175 30.39 -8.76 -24.58
N ALA A 176 31.12 -7.76 -24.06
CA ALA A 176 32.30 -7.22 -24.75
C ALA A 176 33.44 -8.24 -24.90
N SER A 177 33.62 -9.15 -23.93
CA SER A 177 34.64 -10.21 -24.01
C SER A 177 34.31 -11.30 -25.04
N LEU A 178 33.04 -11.50 -25.40
CA LEU A 178 32.63 -12.49 -26.40
C LEU A 178 32.73 -11.94 -27.82
N THR A 179 32.48 -10.64 -28.02
CA THR A 179 32.59 -9.99 -29.34
C THR A 179 34.04 -9.78 -29.79
N VAL A 180 34.98 -9.54 -28.87
CA VAL A 180 36.40 -9.39 -29.23
C VAL A 180 37.03 -10.75 -29.60
N ARG A 181 36.57 -11.86 -28.99
CA ARG A 181 37.11 -13.20 -29.27
C ARG A 181 36.69 -13.77 -30.63
N SER A 182 35.56 -13.32 -31.19
CA SER A 182 35.12 -13.72 -32.54
C SER A 182 35.79 -12.93 -33.66
N VAL A 183 36.27 -11.71 -33.39
CA VAL A 183 36.96 -10.88 -34.40
C VAL A 183 38.42 -11.32 -34.57
N VAL A 184 39.11 -11.69 -33.49
CA VAL A 184 40.54 -12.11 -33.55
C VAL A 184 40.73 -13.47 -34.24
N HIS A 185 39.70 -14.31 -34.34
CA HIS A 185 39.77 -15.60 -35.03
C HIS A 185 39.47 -15.55 -36.54
N SER A 186 39.02 -14.40 -37.08
CA SER A 186 38.71 -14.26 -38.51
C SER A 186 39.88 -13.71 -39.34
N ASP A 187 40.97 -13.23 -38.72
CA ASP A 187 42.13 -12.62 -39.41
C ASP A 187 43.39 -13.51 -39.35
N ARG A 188 43.26 -14.81 -39.06
CA ARG A 188 44.35 -15.80 -39.19
C ARG A 188 43.87 -17.12 -39.82
N GLY A 189 43.30 -17.02 -41.02
CA GLY A 189 42.94 -18.16 -41.85
C GLY A 189 42.58 -17.71 -43.25
#